data_AF-A0A6C0EQX8-F1
#
_entry.id   AF-A0A6C0EQX8-F1
#
_cell.length_a   1.000
_cell.length_b   1.000
_cell.length_c   1.000
_cell.angle_alpha   90.00
_cell.angle_beta   90.00
_cell.angle_gamma   90.00
#
_symmetry.space_group_name_H-M   'P 1'
#
loop_
_entity.id
_entity.type
_entity.pdbx_description
1 polymer ?
#
loop_
_entity_poly.entity_id
_entity_poly.type
_entity_poly.pdbx_seq_one_letter_code
_entity_poly.pdbx_strand_id
1 'polypeptide(L)'
;MQNFLSNFLNNYFGALSKDYCVYFYALSILFFILFIISSVSIGLSLIKKPSEVLDLKFLIKSTVVLSYTFIPYLVNRLLHTMCVNSVF
;
A
#
# COMPACT_ATOMS: atom_id res chain seq x y z
N MET A 1 -6.34 -3.94 -24.33
CA MET A 1 -5.72 -3.94 -22.98
C MET A 1 -6.70 -3.74 -21.82
N GLN A 2 -8.01 -3.45 -22.06
CA GLN A 2 -9.01 -3.28 -21.00
C GLN A 2 -9.51 -4.61 -20.39
N ASN A 3 -9.45 -5.73 -21.14
CA ASN A 3 -9.97 -7.03 -20.69
C ASN A 3 -9.13 -7.71 -19.59
N PHE A 4 -7.83 -7.43 -19.48
CA PHE A 4 -6.99 -8.04 -18.45
C PHE A 4 -7.29 -7.46 -17.07
N LEU A 5 -7.47 -6.15 -16.98
CA LEU A 5 -7.79 -5.46 -15.74
C LEU A 5 -9.16 -5.89 -15.20
N SER A 6 -10.19 -5.99 -16.04
CA SER A 6 -11.52 -6.41 -15.61
C SER A 6 -11.60 -7.88 -15.18
N ASN A 7 -10.83 -8.77 -15.80
CA ASN A 7 -10.73 -10.17 -15.37
C ASN A 7 -9.90 -10.34 -14.10
N PHE A 8 -8.82 -9.57 -13.92
CA PHE A 8 -8.07 -9.54 -12.66
C PHE A 8 -8.92 -9.01 -11.51
N LEU A 9 -9.68 -7.95 -11.76
CA LEU A 9 -10.60 -7.39 -10.77
C LEU A 9 -11.72 -8.38 -10.44
N ASN A 10 -12.32 -9.08 -11.41
CA ASN A 10 -13.36 -10.07 -11.10
C ASN A 10 -12.85 -11.35 -10.41
N ASN A 11 -11.63 -11.82 -10.71
CA ASN A 11 -11.05 -12.99 -10.03
C ASN A 11 -10.49 -12.65 -8.65
N TYR A 12 -9.97 -11.43 -8.45
CA TYR A 12 -9.42 -11.00 -7.17
C TYR A 12 -10.50 -10.46 -6.21
N PHE A 13 -11.59 -9.89 -6.74
CA PHE A 13 -12.76 -9.41 -5.99
C PHE A 13 -14.01 -10.30 -6.19
N GLY A 14 -13.83 -11.55 -6.61
CA GLY A 14 -14.92 -12.50 -6.77
C GLY A 14 -15.50 -12.94 -5.43
N ALA A 15 -16.84 -12.94 -5.31
CA ALA A 15 -17.65 -13.43 -4.18
C ALA A 15 -17.00 -13.23 -2.79
N LEU A 16 -16.84 -11.96 -2.40
CA LEU A 16 -16.23 -11.55 -1.14
C LEU A 16 -17.15 -11.88 0.05
N SER A 17 -17.09 -13.11 0.56
CA SER A 17 -17.74 -13.51 1.81
C SER A 17 -17.25 -12.66 2.99
N LYS A 18 -18.15 -12.39 3.96
CA LYS A 18 -17.93 -11.51 5.14
C LYS A 18 -16.62 -11.77 5.90
N ASP A 19 -16.12 -13.00 5.91
CA ASP A 19 -14.90 -13.39 6.62
C ASP A 19 -13.63 -12.74 6.06
N TYR A 20 -13.61 -12.35 4.78
CA TYR A 20 -12.46 -11.70 4.17
C TYR A 20 -12.25 -10.25 4.64
N CYS A 21 -13.29 -9.63 5.23
CA CYS A 21 -13.21 -8.25 5.74
C CYS A 21 -12.15 -8.10 6.84
N VAL A 22 -12.05 -9.08 7.74
CA VAL A 22 -11.07 -9.09 8.84
C VAL A 22 -9.65 -9.29 8.31
N TYR A 23 -9.50 -10.12 7.27
CA TYR A 23 -8.20 -10.33 6.62
C TYR A 23 -7.68 -9.08 5.93
N PHE A 24 -8.52 -8.36 5.17
CA PHE A 24 -8.11 -7.10 4.53
C PHE A 24 -7.79 -6.00 5.55
N TYR A 25 -8.49 -5.99 6.69
CA TYR A 25 -8.16 -5.09 7.80
C TYR A 25 -6.77 -5.40 8.41
N ALA A 26 -6.48 -6.67 8.68
CA ALA A 26 -5.17 -7.10 9.17
C ALA A 26 -4.05 -6.77 8.18
N LEU A 27 -4.28 -6.99 6.88
CA LEU A 27 -3.34 -6.60 5.82
C LEU A 27 -3.12 -5.08 5.78
N SER A 28 -4.18 -4.27 5.90
CA SER A 28 -4.07 -2.80 5.94
C SER A 28 -3.15 -2.34 7.06
N ILE A 29 -3.31 -2.91 8.26
CA ILE A 29 -2.45 -2.60 9.42
C ILE A 29 -1.00 -3.01 9.15
N LEU A 30 -0.78 -4.19 8.56
CA LEU A 30 0.57 -4.68 8.24
C LEU A 30 1.29 -3.75 7.27
N PHE A 31 0.64 -3.32 6.18
CA PHE A 31 1.21 -2.36 5.24
C PHE A 31 1.42 -0.97 5.85
N PHE A 32 0.55 -0.56 6.76
CA PHE A 32 0.73 0.70 7.50
C PHE A 32 1.97 0.68 8.39
N ILE A 33 2.25 -0.43 9.08
CA ILE A 33 3.47 -0.59 9.89
C ILE A 33 4.72 -0.54 9.00
N LEU A 34 4.69 -1.25 7.86
CA LEU A 34 5.79 -1.19 6.87
C LEU A 34 6.03 0.23 6.36
N PHE A 35 4.97 1.01 6.13
CA PHE A 35 5.08 2.39 5.69
C PHE A 35 5.77 3.29 6.74
N ILE A 36 5.48 3.08 8.02
CA ILE A 36 6.17 3.79 9.11
C ILE A 36 7.65 3.41 9.15
N ILE A 37 7.98 2.11 9.05
CA ILE A 37 9.38 1.65 9.04
C ILE A 37 10.16 2.27 7.87
N SER A 38 9.57 2.28 6.68
CA SER A 38 10.17 2.93 5.50
C SER A 38 10.34 4.44 5.69
N SER A 39 9.35 5.13 6.24
CA SER A 39 9.45 6.57 6.51
C SER A 39 10.56 6.90 7.53
N VAL A 40 10.67 6.12 8.61
CA VAL A 40 11.71 6.30 9.63
C VAL A 40 13.10 6.04 9.05
N SER A 41 13.26 5.00 8.23
CA SER A 41 14.55 4.68 7.62
C SER A 41 14.99 5.71 6.57
N ILE A 42 14.05 6.31 5.83
CA ILE A 42 14.33 7.48 4.97
C ILE A 42 14.74 8.67 5.86
N GLY A 43 13.97 9.00 6.91
CA GLY A 43 14.27 10.11 7.81
C GLY A 43 15.64 10.02 8.49
N LEU A 44 16.03 8.84 8.97
CA LEU A 44 17.36 8.59 9.54
C LEU A 44 18.48 8.75 8.50
N SER A 45 18.22 8.34 7.25
CA SER A 45 19.18 8.49 6.15
C SER A 45 19.39 9.97 5.77
N LEU A 46 18.34 10.80 5.84
CA LEU A 46 18.42 12.25 5.63
C LEU A 46 19.31 12.93 6.68
N ILE A 47 19.19 12.54 7.95
CA ILE A 47 19.92 13.16 9.07
C ILE A 47 21.41 12.76 9.07
N LYS A 48 21.73 11.51 8.75
CA LYS A 48 23.13 11.01 8.79
C LYS A 48 24.00 11.49 7.63
N LYS A 49 23.42 11.74 6.45
CA LYS A 49 24.16 12.08 5.22
C LYS A 49 23.45 13.17 4.40
N PRO A 50 23.49 14.44 4.86
CA PRO A 50 22.86 15.56 4.16
C PRO A 50 23.53 15.94 2.83
N SER A 51 24.70 15.39 2.50
CA SER A 51 25.40 15.66 1.23
C SER A 51 25.03 14.71 0.08
N GLU A 52 24.51 13.50 0.38
CA GLU A 52 24.06 12.51 -0.65
C GLU A 52 22.56 12.61 -0.96
N VAL A 53 21.81 13.43 -0.22
CA VAL A 53 20.36 13.63 -0.46
C VAL A 53 20.04 14.49 -1.68
N LEU A 54 21.05 15.11 -2.29
CA LEU A 54 20.95 15.80 -3.57
C LEU A 54 21.10 14.83 -4.76
N ASP A 55 21.43 13.56 -4.51
CA ASP A 55 21.52 12.56 -5.56
C ASP A 55 20.09 12.18 -6.00
N LEU A 56 19.76 12.45 -7.27
CA LEU A 56 18.49 12.09 -7.90
C LEU A 56 18.12 10.61 -7.66
N LYS A 57 19.13 9.74 -7.55
CA LYS A 57 18.95 8.32 -7.22
C LYS A 57 18.33 8.08 -5.84
N PHE A 58 18.69 8.87 -4.83
CA PHE A 58 18.12 8.74 -3.48
C PHE A 58 16.66 9.22 -3.47
N LEU A 59 16.35 10.35 -4.11
CA LEU A 59 14.99 10.86 -4.24
C LEU A 59 14.06 9.91 -4.99
N ILE A 60 14.53 9.32 -6.10
CA ILE A 60 13.75 8.34 -6.86
C ILE A 60 13.51 7.08 -6.02
N LYS A 61 14.55 6.52 -5.37
CA LYS A 61 14.39 5.34 -4.52
C LYS A 61 13.43 5.59 -3.35
N SER A 62 13.57 6.72 -2.68
CA SER A 62 12.69 7.11 -1.58
C SER A 62 11.23 7.23 -2.03
N THR A 63 11.00 7.90 -3.15
CA THR A 63 9.65 8.08 -3.73
C THR A 63 9.03 6.75 -4.18
N VAL A 64 9.83 5.87 -4.80
CA VAL A 64 9.38 4.54 -5.23
C VAL A 64 9.05 3.66 -4.03
N VAL A 65 9.87 3.66 -2.98
CA VAL A 65 9.60 2.88 -1.77
C VAL A 65 8.31 3.36 -1.10
N LEU A 66 8.13 4.68 -0.95
CA LEU A 66 6.91 5.25 -0.37
C LEU A 66 5.66 4.89 -1.18
N SER A 67 5.69 5.00 -2.51
CA SER A 67 4.54 4.66 -3.35
C SER A 67 4.23 3.16 -3.30
N TYR A 68 5.24 2.29 -3.24
CA TYR A 68 5.06 0.84 -3.15
C TYR A 68 4.39 0.39 -1.86
N THR A 69 4.58 1.11 -0.76
CA THR A 69 3.92 0.78 0.52
C THR A 69 2.60 1.55 0.70
N PHE A 70 2.48 2.74 0.11
CA PHE A 70 1.29 3.58 0.22
C PHE A 70 0.11 3.06 -0.63
N ILE A 71 0.36 2.63 -1.87
CA ILE A 71 -0.68 2.08 -2.75
C ILE A 71 -1.39 0.86 -2.14
N PRO A 72 -0.71 -0.19 -1.65
CA PRO A 72 -1.39 -1.34 -1.04
C PRO A 72 -2.12 -0.95 0.25
N TYR A 73 -1.64 0.02 1.04
CA TYR A 73 -2.42 0.54 2.16
C TYR A 73 -3.74 1.16 1.70
N LEU A 74 -3.70 1.99 0.65
CA LEU A 74 -4.88 2.63 0.07
C LEU A 74 -5.87 1.59 -0.47
N VAL A 75 -5.37 0.61 -1.24
CA VAL A 75 -6.16 -0.50 -1.76
C VAL A 75 -6.81 -1.28 -0.62
N ASN A 76 -6.04 -1.71 0.39
CA ASN A 76 -6.57 -2.47 1.53
C ASN A 76 -7.63 -1.68 2.33
N ARG A 77 -7.47 -0.35 2.48
CA ARG A 77 -8.47 0.50 3.13
C ARG A 77 -9.73 0.66 2.27
N LEU A 78 -9.59 0.80 0.95
CA LEU A 78 -10.73 0.80 0.04
C LEU A 78 -11.50 -0.54 0.11
N LEU A 79 -10.79 -1.68 0.10
CA LEU A 79 -11.42 -3.00 0.21
C LEU A 79 -12.17 -3.16 1.53
N HIS A 80 -11.56 -2.75 2.64
CA HIS A 80 -12.21 -2.78 3.94
C HIS A 80 -13.50 -1.92 3.95
N THR A 81 -13.44 -0.69 3.45
CA THR A 81 -14.64 0.17 3.35
C THR A 81 -15.70 -0.46 2.47
N MET A 82 -15.35 -1.05 1.33
CA MET A 82 -16.30 -1.72 0.45
C MET A 82 -16.92 -2.97 1.10
N CYS A 83 -16.16 -3.75 1.89
CA CYS A 83 -16.69 -4.90 2.62
C CYS A 83 -17.65 -4.51 3.76
N VAL A 84 -17.33 -3.45 4.51
CA VAL A 84 -18.19 -2.99 5.63
C VAL A 84 -19.44 -2.30 5.10
N ASN A 85 -19.31 -1.61 3.96
CA ASN A 85 -20.39 -0.83 3.35
C ASN A 85 -21.19 -1.64 2.31
N SER A 86 -20.72 -2.82 1.90
CA SER A 86 -21.56 -3.85 1.27
C SER A 86 -22.46 -4.46 2.34
N VAL A 87 -23.45 -3.65 2.74
CA VAL A 87 -24.66 -4.15 3.38
C VAL A 87 -25.31 -5.07 2.35
N PHE A 88 -25.09 -6.37 2.52
CA PHE A 88 -25.95 -7.39 1.93
C PHE A 88 -27.32 -7.32 2.59
#